data_AF-A0A2M7WIG5-F1
#
_entry.id   AF-A0A2M7WIG5-F1
#
_cell.length_a   1.000
_cell.length_b   1.000
_cell.length_c   1.000
_cell.angle_alpha   90.00
_cell.angle_beta   90.00
_cell.angle_gamma   90.00
#
_symmetry.space_group_name_H-M   'P 1'
#
loop_
_entity.id
_entity.type
_entity.pdbx_description
1 polymer ?
#
loop_
_entity_poly.entity_id
_entity_poly.type
_entity_poly.pdbx_seq_one_letter_code
_entity_poly.pdbx_strand_id
1 'polypeptide(L)'
;MTIDNGMTFLQSNVLHKRNGSLYLMGIGIHTPSSSPQPRPSGVGYRVEWVSYMRKIESPTASCGLPDGCEQLNVNTQVAEKPKRINYRKLAFEQYDPVCAHCGFGIPAVLEVAHIDRNRHNNQVSNLVILCPNCHKMYDLDLISMEIIIQMRDRPKAVNWAVRMKDAGQKAALKRKWRLAGKKAAETRRRNQESKN
;
A
#
# COMPACT_ATOMS: atom_id res chain seq x y z
N MET A 1 16.59 53.37 11.21
CA MET A 1 15.94 52.97 9.95
C MET A 1 14.84 52.00 10.30
N THR A 2 13.66 52.53 10.62
CA THR A 2 12.43 51.80 10.90
C THR A 2 11.59 51.85 9.63
N ILE A 3 11.25 50.69 9.07
CA ILE A 3 10.27 50.60 7.99
C ILE A 3 9.08 49.85 8.59
N ASP A 4 8.12 50.65 9.06
CA ASP A 4 6.74 50.25 9.24
C ASP A 4 6.13 50.01 7.85
N ASN A 5 5.53 48.86 7.62
CA ASN A 5 4.59 48.66 6.52
C ASN A 5 3.42 47.82 7.04
N GLY A 6 2.45 48.55 7.59
CA GLY A 6 1.10 48.06 7.78
C GLY A 6 0.43 47.82 6.42
N MET A 7 -0.13 46.63 6.24
CA MET A 7 -1.13 46.38 5.22
C MET A 7 -2.28 45.62 5.86
N THR A 8 -3.25 46.38 6.34
CA THR A 8 -4.56 45.93 6.80
C THR A 8 -5.35 45.44 5.59
N PHE A 9 -5.53 44.13 5.46
CA PHE A 9 -6.43 43.55 4.48
C PHE A 9 -7.84 43.43 5.09
N LEU A 10 -8.64 44.50 4.96
CA LEU A 10 -10.08 44.45 5.20
C LEU A 10 -10.73 43.78 3.99
N GLN A 11 -10.94 42.47 4.05
CA GLN A 11 -11.88 41.81 3.15
C GLN A 11 -13.31 41.99 3.69
N SER A 12 -14.05 42.83 2.98
CA SER A 12 -15.48 43.07 3.13
C SER A 12 -16.29 41.78 2.88
N ASN A 13 -17.11 41.42 3.86
CA ASN A 13 -18.17 40.42 3.70
C ASN A 13 -19.27 41.00 2.80
N VAL A 14 -19.22 40.69 1.50
CA VAL A 14 -20.34 40.96 0.59
C VAL A 14 -21.36 39.84 0.72
N LEU A 15 -22.42 40.13 1.47
CA LEU A 15 -23.58 39.25 1.67
C LEU A 15 -24.47 39.31 0.42
N HIS A 16 -24.29 38.39 -0.54
CA HIS A 16 -25.23 38.23 -1.65
C HIS A 16 -26.44 37.39 -1.19
N LYS A 17 -27.57 38.05 -0.90
CA LYS A 17 -28.89 37.43 -0.94
C LYS A 17 -29.21 37.11 -2.40
N ARG A 18 -29.13 35.84 -2.79
CA ARG A 18 -29.76 35.35 -4.03
C ARG A 18 -31.03 34.60 -3.68
N ASN A 19 -32.11 35.22 -4.14
CA ASN A 19 -33.48 34.79 -4.31
C ASN A 19 -33.72 33.28 -4.24
N GLY A 20 -34.74 32.92 -3.45
CA GLY A 20 -35.27 31.58 -3.35
C GLY A 20 -35.72 31.05 -4.70
N SER A 21 -35.19 29.88 -5.05
CA SER A 21 -35.82 28.96 -5.96
C SER A 21 -35.43 27.56 -5.50
N LEU A 22 -36.35 26.94 -4.76
CA LEU A 22 -36.27 25.54 -4.36
C LEU A 22 -36.54 24.70 -5.61
N TYR A 23 -35.48 24.38 -6.36
CA TYR A 23 -35.53 23.28 -7.32
C TYR A 23 -35.28 21.97 -6.56
N LEU A 24 -36.35 21.20 -6.36
CA LEU A 24 -36.27 19.77 -6.06
C LEU A 24 -35.65 19.07 -7.28
N MET A 25 -34.32 18.96 -7.32
CA MET A 25 -33.68 17.98 -8.20
C MET A 25 -33.95 16.60 -7.62
N GLY A 26 -34.94 15.91 -8.18
CA GLY A 26 -35.18 14.50 -7.93
C GLY A 26 -33.91 13.72 -8.28
N ILE A 27 -33.29 13.12 -7.27
CA ILE A 27 -32.22 12.15 -7.44
C ILE A 27 -32.89 10.89 -7.98
N GLY A 28 -32.89 10.73 -9.30
CA GLY A 28 -33.22 9.47 -9.94
C GLY A 28 -32.23 8.42 -9.47
N ILE A 29 -32.69 7.53 -8.60
CA ILE A 29 -31.93 6.36 -8.16
C ILE A 29 -31.98 5.38 -9.34
N HIS A 30 -31.10 5.56 -10.32
CA HIS A 30 -30.87 4.57 -11.35
C HIS A 30 -30.20 3.36 -10.69
N THR A 31 -30.99 2.34 -10.37
CA THR A 31 -30.48 1.02 -10.03
C THR A 31 -29.84 0.43 -11.29
N PRO A 32 -28.52 0.17 -11.32
CA PRO A 32 -27.95 -0.59 -12.43
C PRO A 32 -28.49 -2.01 -12.36
N SER A 33 -29.25 -2.43 -13.39
CA SER A 33 -29.65 -3.83 -13.54
C SER A 33 -28.40 -4.64 -13.82
N SER A 34 -27.94 -5.39 -12.81
CA SER A 34 -26.86 -6.36 -12.94
C SER A 34 -27.36 -7.60 -13.66
N SER A 35 -27.42 -7.53 -14.99
CA SER A 35 -27.57 -8.71 -15.85
C SER A 35 -26.21 -9.42 -15.92
N PRO A 36 -26.07 -10.68 -15.49
CA PRO A 36 -24.82 -11.42 -15.62
C PRO A 36 -24.56 -11.68 -17.10
N GLN A 37 -23.51 -11.08 -17.65
CA GLN A 37 -23.02 -11.44 -18.99
C GLN A 37 -22.42 -12.85 -18.92
N PRO A 38 -22.78 -13.77 -19.85
CA PRO A 38 -22.15 -15.08 -19.92
C PRO A 38 -20.66 -14.91 -20.24
N ARG A 39 -19.81 -15.59 -19.47
CA ARG A 39 -18.37 -15.61 -19.68
C ARG A 39 -18.09 -16.34 -21.00
N PRO A 40 -17.24 -15.80 -21.89
CA PRO A 40 -16.79 -16.56 -23.05
C PRO A 40 -16.04 -17.80 -22.57
N SER A 41 -16.48 -18.95 -23.07
CA SER A 41 -15.86 -20.26 -22.89
C SER A 41 -14.40 -20.20 -23.33
N GLY A 42 -13.52 -20.71 -22.48
CA GLY A 42 -12.08 -20.72 -22.70
C GLY A 42 -11.73 -21.44 -24.00
N VAL A 43 -11.17 -20.69 -24.95
CA VAL A 43 -10.43 -21.28 -26.06
C VAL A 43 -9.11 -21.78 -25.46
N GLY A 44 -9.07 -23.10 -25.22
CA GLY A 44 -7.89 -23.78 -24.71
C GLY A 44 -6.77 -23.74 -25.76
N TYR A 45 -5.76 -22.91 -25.53
CA TYR A 45 -4.49 -23.02 -26.23
C TYR A 45 -3.73 -24.21 -25.63
N ARG A 46 -3.98 -25.39 -26.19
CA ARG A 46 -3.15 -26.59 -25.97
C ARG A 46 -1.83 -26.34 -26.69
N VAL A 47 -0.89 -25.71 -25.99
CA VAL A 47 0.51 -25.66 -26.45
C VAL A 47 1.09 -27.06 -26.35
N GLU A 48 1.12 -27.77 -27.47
CA GLU A 48 1.86 -29.02 -27.64
C GLU A 48 3.36 -28.75 -27.54
N TRP A 49 3.90 -28.76 -26.33
CA TRP A 49 5.34 -28.79 -26.07
C TRP A 49 5.86 -30.23 -25.94
N VAL A 50 5.61 -31.06 -26.96
CA VAL A 50 6.22 -32.39 -27.06
C VAL A 50 6.70 -32.63 -28.48
N SER A 51 7.81 -32.00 -28.90
CA SER A 51 8.62 -32.52 -30.02
C SER A 51 9.97 -31.83 -30.29
N TYR A 52 10.64 -31.25 -29.29
CA TYR A 52 11.98 -30.71 -29.52
C TYR A 52 12.88 -30.92 -28.32
N MET A 53 13.47 -32.13 -28.22
CA MET A 53 14.72 -32.47 -27.51
C MET A 53 14.89 -34.00 -27.49
N ARG A 54 15.00 -34.61 -28.68
CA ARG A 54 15.55 -35.97 -28.79
C ARG A 54 16.20 -36.18 -30.15
N LYS A 55 17.37 -35.57 -30.32
CA LYS A 55 18.37 -35.98 -31.32
C LYS A 55 19.74 -35.44 -30.92
N ILE A 56 20.33 -36.10 -29.93
CA ILE A 56 21.78 -36.21 -29.84
C ILE A 56 22.03 -37.70 -29.67
N GLU A 57 21.93 -38.41 -30.79
CA GLU A 57 22.55 -39.72 -30.92
C GLU A 57 24.06 -39.49 -30.79
N SER A 58 24.62 -40.03 -29.71
CA SER A 58 26.04 -40.17 -29.50
C SER A 58 26.64 -41.09 -30.58
N PRO A 59 27.57 -40.63 -31.42
CA PRO A 59 28.48 -41.54 -32.07
C PRO A 59 29.45 -42.04 -30.99
N THR A 60 29.42 -43.33 -30.71
CA THR A 60 30.54 -44.02 -30.07
C THR A 60 31.73 -43.94 -31.03
N ALA A 61 32.42 -42.82 -31.00
CA ALA A 61 33.74 -42.68 -31.59
C ALA A 61 34.70 -43.46 -30.69
N SER A 62 35.03 -44.66 -31.16
CA SER A 62 36.16 -45.45 -30.71
C SER A 62 37.44 -44.63 -30.90
N CYS A 63 37.84 -43.89 -29.87
CA CYS A 63 39.20 -43.38 -29.77
C CYS A 63 40.08 -44.53 -29.25
N GLY A 64 40.90 -45.07 -30.14
CA GLY A 64 42.05 -45.87 -29.73
C GLY A 64 43.02 -44.96 -29.00
N LEU A 65 43.10 -45.08 -27.68
CA LEU A 65 44.15 -44.51 -26.85
C LEU A 65 44.85 -45.67 -26.12
N PRO A 66 46.18 -45.79 -26.23
CA PRO A 66 46.94 -46.75 -25.44
C PRO A 66 47.06 -46.25 -23.99
N ASP A 67 46.76 -47.17 -23.07
CA ASP A 67 47.24 -47.30 -21.69
C ASP A 67 47.77 -46.05 -21.00
N GLY A 68 46.90 -45.39 -20.22
CA GLY A 68 47.32 -44.35 -19.28
C GLY A 68 46.21 -43.42 -18.79
N CYS A 69 45.05 -43.94 -18.34
CA CYS A 69 44.08 -43.10 -17.62
C CYS A 69 44.42 -43.09 -16.12
N GLU A 70 45.28 -42.16 -15.72
CA GLU A 70 45.40 -41.76 -14.33
C GLU A 70 44.03 -41.23 -13.87
N GLN A 71 43.44 -41.94 -12.91
CA GLN A 71 42.13 -41.66 -12.35
C GLN A 71 42.20 -40.34 -11.59
N LEU A 72 41.96 -39.22 -12.27
CA LEU A 72 41.61 -37.98 -11.59
C LEU A 72 40.26 -38.20 -10.92
N ASN A 73 40.34 -38.43 -9.62
CA ASN A 73 39.23 -38.59 -8.70
C ASN A 73 38.45 -37.27 -8.66
N VAL A 74 37.50 -37.10 -9.58
CA VAL A 74 36.55 -35.99 -9.53
C VAL A 74 35.63 -36.27 -8.36
N ASN A 75 36.03 -35.76 -7.18
CA ASN A 75 35.17 -35.56 -6.03
C ASN A 75 34.01 -34.68 -6.48
N THR A 76 32.99 -35.33 -7.04
CA THR A 76 31.74 -34.72 -7.44
C THR A 76 31.04 -34.35 -6.15
N GLN A 77 31.29 -33.12 -5.69
CA GLN A 77 30.52 -32.53 -4.63
C GLN A 77 29.08 -32.47 -5.13
N VAL A 78 28.25 -33.38 -4.63
CA VAL A 78 26.84 -33.46 -4.92
C VAL A 78 26.27 -32.10 -4.53
N ALA A 79 25.96 -31.26 -5.51
CA ALA A 79 25.41 -29.94 -5.28
C ALA A 79 24.10 -30.09 -4.49
N GLU A 80 24.16 -29.84 -3.18
CA GLU A 80 22.97 -29.85 -2.33
C GLU A 80 21.97 -28.88 -2.94
N LYS A 81 20.75 -29.37 -3.19
CA LYS A 81 19.68 -28.54 -3.74
C LYS A 81 19.49 -27.34 -2.82
N PRO A 82 19.55 -26.10 -3.33
CA PRO A 82 19.43 -24.92 -2.49
C PRO A 82 18.07 -24.94 -1.77
N LYS A 83 18.11 -24.78 -0.45
CA LYS A 83 16.92 -24.69 0.39
C LYS A 83 16.05 -23.54 -0.13
N ARG A 84 14.77 -23.82 -0.41
CA ARG A 84 13.82 -22.78 -0.83
C ARG A 84 13.58 -21.83 0.33
N ILE A 85 14.03 -20.59 0.20
CA ILE A 85 13.83 -19.54 1.20
C ILE A 85 12.50 -18.84 0.93
N ASN A 86 11.69 -18.67 1.97
CA ASN A 86 10.47 -17.86 1.90
C ASN A 86 10.82 -16.41 2.25
N TYR A 87 11.21 -15.61 1.26
CA TYR A 87 11.58 -14.21 1.42
C TYR A 87 10.43 -13.35 1.99
N ARG A 88 9.17 -13.75 1.73
CA ARG A 88 8.01 -13.06 2.30
C ARG A 88 8.05 -13.17 3.82
N LYS A 89 8.22 -14.37 4.35
CA LYS A 89 8.31 -14.57 5.81
C LYS A 89 9.46 -13.77 6.41
N LEU A 90 10.65 -13.79 5.78
CA LEU A 90 11.82 -13.04 6.24
C LEU A 90 11.57 -11.52 6.32
N ALA A 91 10.92 -10.94 5.30
CA ALA A 91 10.64 -9.51 5.30
C ALA A 91 9.67 -9.09 6.41
N PHE A 92 8.60 -9.87 6.62
CA PHE A 92 7.58 -9.58 7.65
C PHE A 92 8.05 -9.88 9.09
N GLU A 93 9.08 -10.69 9.27
CA GLU A 93 9.71 -10.89 10.58
C GLU A 93 10.60 -9.71 10.98
N GLN A 94 11.19 -9.00 10.00
CA GLN A 94 12.17 -7.96 10.26
C GLN A 94 11.65 -6.53 10.12
N TYR A 95 10.62 -6.32 9.31
CA TYR A 95 10.02 -5.01 9.09
C TYR A 95 8.56 -4.97 9.53
N ASP A 96 8.12 -3.79 9.96
CA ASP A 96 6.71 -3.54 10.25
C ASP A 96 5.84 -3.88 9.03
N PRO A 97 4.64 -4.46 9.22
CA PRO A 97 3.74 -4.87 8.13
C PRO A 97 3.00 -3.65 7.54
N VAL A 98 3.76 -2.68 7.07
CA VAL A 98 3.30 -1.43 6.44
C VAL A 98 4.10 -1.17 5.18
N CYS A 99 3.46 -0.56 4.18
CA CYS A 99 4.16 -0.11 2.98
C CYS A 99 5.23 0.93 3.35
N ALA A 100 6.47 0.70 2.95
CA ALA A 100 7.58 1.61 3.21
C ALA A 100 7.33 3.02 2.66
N HIS A 101 6.73 3.13 1.47
CA HIS A 101 6.54 4.41 0.78
C HIS A 101 5.32 5.21 1.27
N CYS A 102 4.14 4.57 1.34
CA CYS A 102 2.88 5.28 1.62
C CYS A 102 2.28 5.02 3.01
N GLY A 103 2.83 4.06 3.77
CA GLY A 103 2.34 3.72 5.11
C GLY A 103 1.05 2.88 5.14
N PHE A 104 0.59 2.34 4.01
CA PHE A 104 -0.56 1.43 3.97
C PHE A 104 -0.30 0.16 4.80
N GLY A 105 -1.18 -0.18 5.75
CA GLY A 105 -0.91 -1.17 6.80
C GLY A 105 -1.86 -2.37 6.85
N ILE A 106 -2.34 -2.87 5.71
CA ILE A 106 -3.15 -4.11 5.66
C ILE A 106 -2.24 -5.27 5.20
N PRO A 107 -1.79 -6.17 6.11
CA PRO A 107 -0.76 -7.17 5.80
C PRO A 107 -1.14 -8.12 4.66
N ALA A 108 -2.44 -8.43 4.52
CA ALA A 108 -2.96 -9.32 3.49
C ALA A 108 -2.76 -8.80 2.06
N VAL A 109 -2.69 -7.48 1.88
CA VAL A 109 -2.57 -6.83 0.57
C VAL A 109 -1.12 -6.49 0.23
N LEU A 110 -0.22 -6.52 1.22
CA LEU A 110 1.18 -6.14 1.03
C LEU A 110 1.96 -7.21 0.26
N GLU A 111 2.92 -6.73 -0.52
CA GLU A 111 3.83 -7.49 -1.37
C GLU A 111 5.27 -7.19 -0.96
N VAL A 112 6.17 -8.13 -1.23
CA VAL A 112 7.61 -7.96 -0.96
C VAL A 112 8.32 -7.74 -2.28
N ALA A 113 8.98 -6.60 -2.39
CA ALA A 113 9.80 -6.22 -3.53
C ALA A 113 11.29 -6.41 -3.21
N HIS A 114 12.08 -6.70 -4.23
CA HIS A 114 13.54 -6.70 -4.16
C HIS A 114 14.03 -5.33 -4.62
N ILE A 115 14.87 -4.67 -3.83
CA ILE A 115 15.38 -3.34 -4.15
C ILE A 115 16.27 -3.43 -5.40
N ASP A 116 17.19 -4.38 -5.48
CA ASP A 116 18.01 -4.60 -6.68
C ASP A 116 17.27 -5.22 -7.88
N ARG A 117 15.95 -5.48 -7.77
CA ARG A 117 15.13 -6.21 -8.75
C ARG A 117 15.59 -7.64 -9.04
N ASN A 118 16.53 -8.18 -8.27
CA ASN A 118 17.05 -9.52 -8.42
C ASN A 118 16.37 -10.47 -7.42
N ARG A 119 15.48 -11.33 -7.93
CA ARG A 119 14.73 -12.32 -7.14
C ARG A 119 15.61 -13.40 -6.50
N HIS A 120 16.88 -13.52 -6.91
CA HIS A 120 17.82 -14.45 -6.31
C HIS A 120 18.49 -13.88 -5.06
N ASN A 121 18.52 -12.55 -4.89
CA ASN A 121 19.11 -11.89 -3.76
C ASN A 121 18.12 -11.76 -2.59
N ASN A 122 17.99 -12.84 -1.82
CA ASN A 122 17.06 -12.92 -0.69
C ASN A 122 17.61 -12.30 0.62
N GLN A 123 18.63 -11.44 0.55
CA GLN A 123 19.14 -10.74 1.74
C GLN A 123 18.08 -9.79 2.31
N VAL A 124 17.91 -9.76 3.63
CA VAL A 124 16.85 -8.97 4.27
C VAL A 124 16.98 -7.47 3.97
N SER A 125 18.21 -6.95 3.89
CA SER A 125 18.51 -5.58 3.50
C SER A 125 18.07 -5.22 2.07
N ASN A 126 17.94 -6.21 1.19
CA ASN A 126 17.46 -6.06 -0.18
C ASN A 126 15.93 -6.21 -0.29
N LEU A 127 15.25 -6.60 0.78
CA LEU A 127 13.80 -6.75 0.79
C LEU A 127 13.13 -5.48 1.30
N VAL A 128 11.96 -5.19 0.73
CA VAL A 128 11.10 -4.11 1.20
C VAL A 128 9.63 -4.48 1.05
N ILE A 129 8.81 -4.07 2.02
CA ILE A 129 7.37 -4.30 2.01
C ILE A 129 6.68 -3.10 1.35
N LEU A 130 5.90 -3.36 0.30
CA LEU A 130 5.16 -2.35 -0.48
C LEU A 130 3.71 -2.77 -0.68
N CYS A 131 2.82 -1.80 -0.90
CA CYS A 131 1.48 -2.10 -1.42
C CYS A 131 1.52 -2.30 -2.95
N PRO A 132 0.52 -2.95 -3.57
CA PRO A 132 0.53 -3.26 -4.99
C PRO A 132 0.68 -2.04 -5.90
N ASN A 133 0.20 -0.87 -5.46
CA ASN A 133 0.35 0.39 -6.20
C ASN A 133 1.79 0.90 -6.16
N CYS A 134 2.38 1.00 -4.96
CA CYS A 134 3.76 1.46 -4.81
C CYS A 134 4.76 0.46 -5.41
N HIS A 135 4.47 -0.84 -5.36
CA HIS A 135 5.29 -1.87 -6.00
C HIS A 135 5.33 -1.68 -7.53
N LYS A 136 4.17 -1.47 -8.17
CA LYS A 136 4.11 -1.18 -9.61
C LYS A 136 4.81 0.13 -9.97
N MET A 137 4.63 1.18 -9.18
CA MET A 137 5.34 2.45 -9.39
C MET A 137 6.86 2.26 -9.29
N TYR A 138 7.31 1.43 -8.35
CA TYR A 138 8.71 1.09 -8.18
C TYR A 138 9.28 0.27 -9.35
N ASP A 139 8.53 -0.72 -9.84
CA ASP A 139 8.91 -1.53 -11.02
C ASP A 139 9.01 -0.68 -12.29
N LEU A 140 8.20 0.39 -12.38
CA LEU A 140 8.20 1.35 -13.48
C LEU A 140 9.19 2.51 -13.31
N ASP A 141 10.11 2.44 -12.33
CA ASP A 141 11.10 3.49 -12.04
C ASP A 141 10.52 4.87 -11.67
N LEU A 142 9.23 4.94 -11.31
CA LEU A 142 8.60 6.19 -10.86
C LEU A 142 9.00 6.56 -9.43
N ILE A 143 9.47 5.59 -8.66
CA ILE A 143 10.05 5.77 -7.33
C ILE A 143 11.44 5.15 -7.37
N SER A 144 12.46 5.94 -7.04
CA SER A 144 13.84 5.43 -7.04
C SER A 144 14.13 4.52 -5.85
N MET A 145 15.13 3.64 -6.01
CA MET A 145 15.68 2.79 -4.95
C MET A 145 16.02 3.58 -3.68
N GLU A 146 16.70 4.72 -3.85
CA GLU A 146 17.13 5.58 -2.75
C GLU A 146 15.94 6.04 -1.89
N ILE A 147 14.86 6.49 -2.54
CA ILE A 147 13.66 6.93 -1.83
C ILE A 147 13.01 5.77 -1.09
N ILE A 148 12.99 4.56 -1.67
CA ILE A 148 12.42 3.38 -1.01
C ILE A 148 13.25 3.00 0.23
N ILE A 149 14.58 2.99 0.14
CA ILE A 149 15.48 2.72 1.27
C ILE A 149 15.26 3.76 2.36
N GLN A 150 15.30 5.04 2.01
CA GLN A 150 15.10 6.15 2.94
C GLN A 150 13.75 6.05 3.66
N MET A 151 12.67 5.75 2.93
CA MET A 151 11.31 5.69 3.51
C MET A 151 11.08 4.40 4.33
N ARG A 152 11.76 3.31 4.00
CA ARG A 152 11.75 2.07 4.81
C ARG A 152 12.37 2.36 6.18
N ASP A 153 13.57 2.93 6.19
CA ASP A 153 14.42 3.07 7.37
C ASP A 153 14.07 4.28 8.24
N ARG A 154 13.35 5.26 7.67
CA ARG A 154 12.80 6.39 8.44
C ARG A 154 11.78 5.93 9.49
N PRO A 155 11.85 6.42 10.75
CA PRO A 155 10.84 6.14 11.75
C PRO A 155 9.48 6.74 11.36
N LYS A 156 8.45 5.89 11.35
CA LYS A 156 7.09 6.26 10.95
C LYS A 156 6.28 6.69 12.18
N ALA A 157 6.51 7.91 12.66
CA ALA A 157 5.72 8.51 13.73
C ALA A 157 4.46 9.20 13.17
N VAL A 158 3.27 8.78 13.62
CA VAL A 158 2.00 9.38 13.19
C VAL A 158 1.73 10.67 13.98
N ASN A 159 1.69 11.80 13.28
CA ASN A 159 1.25 13.05 13.87
C ASN A 159 -0.28 13.20 13.74
N TRP A 160 -1.01 12.76 14.77
CA TRP A 160 -2.47 12.83 14.81
C TRP A 160 -3.02 14.26 14.79
N ALA A 161 -2.26 15.26 15.24
CA ALA A 161 -2.70 16.65 15.24
C ALA A 161 -2.90 17.16 13.80
N VAL A 162 -2.00 16.78 12.88
CA VAL A 162 -2.10 17.14 11.46
C VAL A 162 -3.38 16.56 10.84
N ARG A 163 -3.71 15.31 11.15
CA ARG A 163 -4.90 14.63 10.62
C ARG A 163 -6.19 15.16 11.24
N MET A 164 -6.22 15.30 12.57
CA MET A 164 -7.43 15.63 13.33
C MET A 164 -7.78 17.13 13.30
N LYS A 165 -6.85 18.00 12.89
CA LYS A 165 -7.05 19.45 12.77
C LYS A 165 -7.74 20.03 14.00
N ASP A 166 -8.90 20.67 13.83
CA ASP A 166 -9.72 21.27 14.88
C ASP A 166 -10.90 20.39 15.32
N ALA A 167 -11.02 19.16 14.81
CA ALA A 167 -12.15 18.28 15.11
C ALA A 167 -12.27 17.97 16.61
N GLY A 168 -11.14 17.77 17.29
CA GLY A 168 -11.10 17.55 18.73
C GLY A 168 -11.59 18.76 19.53
N GLN A 169 -11.12 19.96 19.17
CA GLN A 169 -11.52 21.22 19.80
C GLN A 169 -13.01 21.51 19.58
N LYS A 170 -13.49 21.35 18.34
CA LYS A 170 -14.91 21.50 17.99
C LYS A 170 -15.80 20.51 18.74
N ALA A 171 -15.38 19.24 18.85
CA ALA A 171 -16.11 18.23 19.61
C ALA A 171 -16.15 18.57 21.10
N ALA A 172 -15.05 19.04 21.69
CA ALA A 172 -14.98 19.47 23.08
C ALA A 172 -15.90 20.68 23.35
N LEU A 173 -15.88 21.69 22.47
CA LEU A 173 -16.75 22.86 22.58
C LEU A 173 -18.23 22.47 22.52
N LYS A 174 -18.61 21.61 21.56
CA LYS A 174 -19.98 21.10 21.44
C LYS A 174 -20.44 20.34 22.67
N ARG A 175 -19.57 19.52 23.29
CA ARG A 175 -19.86 18.84 24.56
C ARG A 175 -20.11 19.84 25.69
N LYS A 176 -19.27 20.87 25.81
CA LYS A 176 -19.44 21.95 26.80
C LYS A 176 -20.79 22.65 26.65
N TRP A 177 -21.16 23.02 25.43
CA TRP A 177 -22.44 23.70 25.16
C TRP A 177 -23.65 22.81 25.45
N ARG A 178 -23.56 21.53 25.09
CA ARG A 178 -24.62 20.56 25.39
C ARG A 178 -24.80 20.36 26.90
N LEU A 179 -23.70 20.28 27.66
CA LEU A 179 -23.75 20.19 29.12
C LEU A 179 -24.37 21.44 29.75
N ALA A 180 -23.98 22.63 29.28
CA ALA A 180 -24.58 23.89 29.74
C ALA A 180 -26.08 23.94 29.45
N GLY A 181 -26.51 23.51 28.26
CA GLY A 181 -27.93 23.44 27.89
C GLY A 181 -28.73 22.47 28.76
N LYS A 182 -28.18 21.27 29.05
CA LYS A 182 -28.80 20.31 29.97
C LYS A 182 -28.94 20.87 31.38
N LYS A 183 -27.88 21.48 31.92
CA LYS A 183 -27.90 22.12 33.25
C LYS A 183 -28.95 23.22 33.33
N ALA A 184 -29.02 24.08 32.31
CA ALA A 184 -30.02 25.14 32.24
C ALA A 184 -31.46 24.59 32.20
N ALA A 185 -31.69 23.49 31.48
CA ALA A 185 -33.00 22.83 31.44
C ALA A 185 -33.39 22.23 32.80
N GLU A 186 -32.44 21.60 33.50
CA GLU A 186 -32.67 21.05 34.84
C GLU A 186 -33.00 22.14 35.86
N THR A 187 -32.27 23.26 35.84
CA THR A 187 -32.58 24.42 36.71
C THR A 187 -33.98 24.96 36.43
N ARG A 188 -34.38 25.08 35.16
CA ARG A 188 -35.74 25.53 34.80
C ARG A 188 -36.81 24.58 35.34
N ARG A 189 -36.59 23.26 35.24
CA ARG A 189 -37.51 22.25 35.79
C ARG A 189 -37.65 22.41 37.32
N ARG A 190 -36.53 22.50 38.04
CA ARG A 190 -36.53 22.67 39.51
C ARG A 190 -37.27 23.94 39.95
N ASN A 191 -37.06 25.05 39.24
CA ASN A 191 -37.71 26.32 39.55
C ASN A 191 -39.23 26.30 39.27
N GLN A 192 -39.68 25.46 38.33
CA GLN A 192 -41.10 25.28 38.04
C GLN A 192 -41.75 24.39 39.10
N GLU A 193 -41.07 23.33 39.54
CA GLU A 193 -41.50 22.46 40.65
C GLU A 193 -41.62 23.23 41.96
N SER A 194 -40.71 24.17 42.26
CA SER A 194 -40.77 24.99 43.48
C SER A 194 -41.84 26.09 43.48
N LYS A 195 -42.48 26.35 42.34
CA LYS A 195 -43.56 27.35 42.21
C LYS A 195 -44.95 26.76 42.35
N ASN A 196 -45.09 25.44 42.22
CA ASN A 196 -46.30 24.69 42.53
C ASN A 196 -46.30 24.29 44.00
#